data_AF-A0A3B8PMG8-F1
#
_entry.id   AF-A0A3B8PMG8-F1
#
_cell.length_a   1.000
_cell.length_b   1.000
_cell.length_c   1.000
_cell.angle_alpha   90.00
_cell.angle_beta   90.00
_cell.angle_gamma   90.00
#
_symmetry.space_group_name_H-M   'P 1'
#
loop_
_entity.id
_entity.type
_entity.pdbx_description
1 polymer ?
#
loop_
_entity_poly.entity_id
_entity_poly.type
_entity_poly.pdbx_seq_one_letter_code
_entity_poly.pdbx_strand_id
1 'polypeptide(L)'
;MRFPHLLITSALLLGLATTASAADAPLTSVSVYPTSVKLTTKRDRQSLIVQAHFANGLTRDVTGEAKFLLADAKAAKLAGHVLTPKADGKSELTVTFGGKTVKVPVEVEKAGDDRPVSFRLDVMPIFMKANCNTGSCHGSARGKDGFRLSLFGFDPAGDHYRLTRELPGRRINLAVPSSSLMMEKAVGVVPHTGGKQFDKDSEMYGTLDRWLKVGAPNDPGAVPAVTKVELFPNEAVLDGEGSTQQLNVLAHYADGTTRDVTSLAFFMTSNATSAEIEQTGTVTAHARGEAFVMARYETHTVGSQFIVLPKGLTFEDPKTPEVNFVDTFIHQKLRKLRIVPSEICADEIFLRRAYLDVTGVLPTPDEYWRFIRKTPAAETFLAAKTKARADALKAEAEKKVAAETAAKALAPAETALAAAQKLAASAKDEAGKKATAAAVKKATDAKAAVDKAAADATKAAEGALSARQAADAELALAKSGVEYSKLSGQVKRERLVDELLNRKEFVEMWVMKWAELLTIRTTQQVSYKPMLRYYNWLNERIANNVPIDVMCQELLGANGGTFANAATNYYQNETNTLKVSENVAQVFMGIRLQCT
;
A
#
# COMPACT_ATOMS: atom_id res chain seq x y z
N MET A 1 -88.36 0.84 -1.49
CA MET A 1 -87.97 1.51 -0.22
C MET A 1 -86.54 2.00 -0.39
N ARG A 2 -86.33 3.30 -0.69
CA ARG A 2 -85.61 4.32 0.13
C ARG A 2 -84.29 3.77 0.72
N PHE A 3 -83.10 4.29 0.39
CA PHE A 3 -82.59 5.65 0.66
C PHE A 3 -81.40 6.05 -0.28
N PRO A 4 -81.07 7.36 -0.39
CA PRO A 4 -80.25 7.94 -1.46
C PRO A 4 -78.74 7.98 -1.16
N HIS A 5 -77.94 8.04 -2.22
CA HIS A 5 -76.49 8.26 -2.17
C HIS A 5 -76.15 9.68 -1.73
N LEU A 6 -75.38 9.80 -0.65
CA LEU A 6 -74.74 11.03 -0.18
C LEU A 6 -73.32 11.09 -0.78
N LEU A 7 -73.06 12.08 -1.63
CA LEU A 7 -71.72 12.41 -2.12
C LEU A 7 -70.96 13.13 -1.00
N ILE A 8 -69.94 12.49 -0.43
CA ILE A 8 -68.96 13.12 0.46
C ILE A 8 -67.71 13.39 -0.37
N THR A 9 -67.44 14.67 -0.64
CA THR A 9 -66.18 15.16 -1.19
C THR A 9 -65.13 15.22 -0.07
N SER A 10 -64.29 14.19 0.05
CA SER A 10 -63.08 14.25 0.87
C SER A 10 -61.96 14.92 0.07
N ALA A 11 -61.59 16.13 0.50
CA ALA A 11 -60.39 16.83 0.03
C ALA A 11 -59.14 16.07 0.51
N LEU A 12 -58.43 15.46 -0.43
CA LEU A 12 -57.14 14.82 -0.19
C LEU A 12 -56.06 15.91 -0.13
N LEU A 13 -55.61 16.26 1.08
CA LEU A 13 -54.37 17.02 1.25
C LEU A 13 -53.21 16.14 0.76
N LEU A 14 -52.71 16.41 -0.45
CA LEU A 14 -51.39 15.96 -0.87
C LEU A 14 -50.36 16.74 -0.04
N GLY A 15 -49.89 16.14 1.04
CA GLY A 15 -48.59 16.49 1.60
C GLY A 15 -47.52 16.12 0.58
N LEU A 16 -46.95 17.12 -0.10
CA LEU A 16 -45.70 16.94 -0.82
C LEU A 16 -44.63 16.59 0.21
N ALA A 17 -44.32 15.30 0.35
CA ALA A 17 -43.07 14.86 0.93
C ALA A 17 -41.98 15.26 -0.07
N THR A 18 -41.37 16.42 0.14
CA THR A 18 -40.16 16.82 -0.57
C THR A 18 -39.06 15.83 -0.20
N THR A 19 -38.67 14.97 -1.13
CA THR A 19 -37.47 14.14 -0.99
C THR A 19 -36.27 15.07 -0.98
N ALA A 20 -35.76 15.33 0.23
CA ALA A 20 -34.55 16.12 0.43
C ALA A 20 -33.41 15.49 -0.38
N SER A 21 -32.82 16.29 -1.26
CA SER A 21 -31.65 15.90 -2.04
C SER A 21 -30.44 15.83 -1.11
N ALA A 22 -29.37 15.11 -1.49
CA ALA A 22 -28.10 15.16 -0.76
C ALA A 22 -27.53 16.59 -0.61
N ALA A 23 -28.04 17.54 -1.40
CA ALA A 23 -27.79 18.98 -1.33
C ALA A 23 -28.38 19.69 -0.08
N ASP A 24 -29.23 19.02 0.71
CA ASP A 24 -29.94 19.59 1.86
C ASP A 24 -29.34 19.20 3.22
N ALA A 25 -28.16 18.57 3.24
CA ALA A 25 -27.51 18.22 4.51
C ALA A 25 -27.25 19.50 5.33
N PRO A 26 -27.61 19.54 6.62
CA PRO A 26 -27.45 20.75 7.42
C PRO A 26 -25.98 21.10 7.63
N LEU A 27 -25.67 22.40 7.55
CA LEU A 27 -24.35 22.95 7.87
C LEU A 27 -24.01 22.72 9.35
N THR A 28 -22.93 22.00 9.62
CA THR A 28 -22.48 21.72 10.99
C THR A 28 -21.51 22.80 11.47
N SER A 29 -20.49 23.10 10.68
CA SER A 29 -19.44 24.06 10.99
C SER A 29 -18.86 24.74 9.76
N VAL A 30 -18.11 25.83 9.98
CA VAL A 30 -17.31 26.51 8.96
C VAL A 30 -15.88 26.63 9.50
N SER A 31 -14.89 26.31 8.69
CA SER A 31 -13.48 26.51 8.98
C SER A 31 -12.92 27.63 8.09
N VAL A 32 -12.03 28.46 8.64
CA VAL A 32 -11.34 29.52 7.90
C VAL A 32 -9.85 29.29 8.02
N TYR A 33 -9.16 29.34 6.88
CA TYR A 33 -7.73 29.08 6.79
C TYR A 33 -6.97 30.24 6.14
N PRO A 34 -5.79 30.61 6.67
CA PRO A 34 -5.27 30.20 7.98
C PRO A 34 -6.14 30.74 9.14
N THR A 35 -5.98 30.16 10.33
CA THR A 35 -6.75 30.55 11.53
C THR A 35 -6.28 31.87 12.16
N SER A 36 -5.13 32.40 11.72
CA SER A 36 -4.59 33.72 12.04
C SER A 36 -3.77 34.24 10.87
N VAL A 37 -3.68 35.56 10.73
CA VAL A 37 -2.93 36.22 9.65
C VAL A 37 -1.85 37.12 10.24
N LYS A 38 -0.60 36.94 9.79
CA LYS A 38 0.52 37.84 10.09
C LYS A 38 1.09 38.39 8.78
N LEU A 39 1.11 39.71 8.65
CA LEU A 39 1.68 40.44 7.51
C LEU A 39 2.86 41.27 8.02
N THR A 40 4.03 41.10 7.42
CA THR A 40 5.30 41.64 7.96
C THR A 40 5.89 42.74 7.10
N THR A 41 5.64 42.78 5.79
CA THR A 41 6.23 43.82 4.92
C THR A 41 5.24 44.32 3.90
N LYS A 42 5.53 45.46 3.28
CA LYS A 42 4.66 46.13 2.29
C LYS A 42 4.13 45.21 1.18
N ARG A 43 4.90 44.19 0.78
CA ARG A 43 4.55 43.26 -0.31
C ARG A 43 3.90 41.96 0.17
N ASP A 44 3.67 41.81 1.46
CA ASP A 44 3.01 40.62 2.00
C ASP A 44 1.53 40.60 1.61
N ARG A 45 1.00 39.39 1.47
CA ARG A 45 -0.42 39.13 1.23
C ARG A 45 -0.80 37.83 1.91
N GLN A 46 -2.07 37.70 2.25
CA GLN A 46 -2.64 36.45 2.75
C GLN A 46 -4.02 36.24 2.13
N SER A 47 -4.19 35.14 1.41
CA SER A 47 -5.51 34.65 0.98
C SER A 47 -6.18 33.83 2.08
N LEU A 48 -7.49 34.00 2.22
CA LEU A 48 -8.33 33.24 3.14
C LEU A 48 -9.17 32.23 2.37
N ILE A 49 -9.24 31.00 2.88
CA ILE A 49 -10.12 29.94 2.38
C ILE A 49 -11.19 29.64 3.43
N VAL A 50 -12.44 29.51 2.99
CA VAL A 50 -13.58 29.18 3.86
C VAL A 50 -14.17 27.86 3.41
N GLN A 51 -14.11 26.85 4.29
CA GLN A 51 -14.65 25.52 4.02
C GLN A 51 -15.86 25.26 4.91
N ALA A 52 -17.01 25.01 4.29
CA ALA A 52 -18.23 24.57 4.94
C ALA A 52 -18.20 23.06 5.15
N HIS A 53 -18.68 22.60 6.31
CA HIS A 53 -18.80 21.20 6.68
C HIS A 53 -20.27 20.84 6.89
N PHE A 54 -20.71 19.72 6.32
CA PHE A 54 -22.10 19.29 6.37
C PHE A 54 -22.28 18.01 7.20
N ALA A 55 -23.48 17.78 7.72
CA ALA A 55 -23.76 16.64 8.60
C ALA A 55 -23.57 15.26 7.94
N ASN A 56 -23.58 15.21 6.61
CA ASN A 56 -23.29 13.99 5.84
C ASN A 56 -21.78 13.79 5.56
N GLY A 57 -20.92 14.64 6.12
CA GLY A 57 -19.46 14.59 5.95
C GLY A 57 -18.92 15.23 4.68
N LEU A 58 -19.78 15.81 3.82
CA LEU A 58 -19.31 16.60 2.68
C LEU A 58 -18.67 17.90 3.15
N THR A 59 -17.76 18.41 2.32
CA THR A 59 -17.17 19.74 2.46
C THR A 59 -17.41 20.56 1.21
N ARG A 60 -17.54 21.88 1.34
CA ARG A 60 -17.62 22.79 0.19
C ARG A 60 -16.75 24.02 0.40
N ASP A 61 -16.05 24.43 -0.65
CA ASP A 61 -15.45 25.75 -0.69
C ASP A 61 -16.56 26.80 -0.84
N VAL A 62 -16.68 27.63 0.19
CA VAL A 62 -17.67 28.72 0.24
C VAL A 62 -16.97 30.07 0.34
N THR A 63 -15.69 30.15 -0.02
CA THR A 63 -14.87 31.38 0.06
C THR A 63 -15.52 32.53 -0.71
N GLY A 64 -16.05 32.27 -1.90
CA GLY A 64 -16.75 33.28 -2.71
C GLY A 64 -18.13 33.68 -2.19
N GLU A 65 -18.75 32.86 -1.35
CA GLU A 65 -20.09 33.07 -0.79
C GLU A 65 -20.05 33.64 0.65
N ALA A 66 -18.93 33.45 1.35
CA ALA A 66 -18.76 33.92 2.72
C ALA A 66 -18.67 35.44 2.78
N LYS A 67 -19.24 36.02 3.83
CA LYS A 67 -19.13 37.45 4.11
C LYS A 67 -17.93 37.70 5.02
N PHE A 68 -17.06 38.60 4.59
CA PHE A 68 -15.87 39.02 5.32
C PHE A 68 -16.03 40.45 5.85
N LEU A 69 -15.74 40.66 7.12
CA LEU A 69 -15.78 41.98 7.77
C LEU A 69 -14.50 42.20 8.58
N LEU A 70 -13.69 43.18 8.17
CA LEU A 70 -12.50 43.58 8.89
C LEU A 70 -12.85 44.70 9.88
N ALA A 71 -12.64 44.47 11.19
CA ALA A 71 -13.06 45.39 12.24
C ALA A 71 -12.29 46.72 12.23
N ASP A 72 -10.97 46.68 12.11
CA ASP A 72 -10.12 47.87 11.94
C ASP A 72 -9.36 47.82 10.61
N ALA A 73 -9.82 48.60 9.63
CA ALA A 73 -9.22 48.74 8.31
C ALA A 73 -8.04 49.74 8.25
N LYS A 74 -7.51 50.16 9.41
CA LYS A 74 -6.26 50.94 9.48
C LYS A 74 -5.04 50.04 9.26
N ALA A 75 -5.00 48.88 9.92
CA ALA A 75 -3.83 48.00 9.89
C ALA A 75 -3.69 47.25 8.55
N ALA A 76 -4.79 46.71 8.03
CA ALA A 76 -4.81 45.94 6.78
C ALA A 76 -5.92 46.40 5.84
N LYS A 77 -5.74 46.10 4.55
CA LYS A 77 -6.75 46.23 3.51
C LYS A 77 -7.25 44.85 3.12
N LEU A 78 -8.57 44.70 3.02
CA LEU A 78 -9.23 43.51 2.52
C LEU A 78 -9.75 43.77 1.09
N ALA A 79 -9.40 42.90 0.14
CA ALA A 79 -9.93 42.89 -1.22
C ALA A 79 -10.42 41.48 -1.56
N GLY A 80 -11.74 41.30 -1.63
CA GLY A 80 -12.35 39.96 -1.69
C GLY A 80 -12.01 39.17 -0.43
N HIS A 81 -11.25 38.09 -0.59
CA HIS A 81 -10.76 37.21 0.48
C HIS A 81 -9.24 37.35 0.70
N VAL A 82 -8.62 38.43 0.21
CA VAL A 82 -7.16 38.66 0.33
C VAL A 82 -6.88 39.87 1.21
N LEU A 83 -6.02 39.69 2.21
CA LEU A 83 -5.49 40.76 3.06
C LEU A 83 -4.11 41.23 2.57
N THR A 84 -3.90 42.55 2.60
CA THR A 84 -2.60 43.20 2.35
C THR A 84 -2.33 44.25 3.43
N PRO A 85 -1.08 44.49 3.83
CA PRO A 85 -0.75 45.42 4.91
C PRO A 85 -0.97 46.88 4.50
N LYS A 86 -1.29 47.73 5.49
CA LYS A 86 -1.51 49.18 5.33
C LYS A 86 -0.79 50.01 6.39
N ALA A 87 -0.84 49.59 7.65
CA ALA A 87 -0.12 50.20 8.76
C ALA A 87 0.12 49.15 9.86
N ASP A 88 1.13 49.38 10.70
CA ASP A 88 1.42 48.49 11.82
C ASP A 88 0.27 48.49 12.83
N GLY A 89 -0.06 47.31 13.38
CA GLY A 89 -1.12 47.16 14.36
C GLY A 89 -1.82 45.81 14.30
N LYS A 90 -2.89 45.70 15.09
CA LYS A 90 -3.72 44.50 15.18
C LYS A 90 -5.13 44.81 14.70
N SER A 91 -5.78 43.81 14.11
CA SER A 91 -7.17 43.85 13.67
C SER A 91 -7.78 42.45 13.83
N GLU A 92 -9.07 42.33 13.53
CA GLU A 92 -9.79 41.05 13.55
C GLU A 92 -10.67 40.98 12.30
N LEU A 93 -10.57 39.86 11.60
CA LEU A 93 -11.41 39.53 10.47
C LEU A 93 -12.54 38.60 10.95
N THR A 94 -13.78 39.05 10.82
CA THR A 94 -14.96 38.22 11.08
C THR A 94 -15.45 37.64 9.75
N VAL A 95 -15.58 36.32 9.69
CA VAL A 95 -16.07 35.57 8.52
C VAL A 95 -17.38 34.88 8.88
N THR A 96 -18.41 35.09 8.07
CA THR A 96 -19.73 34.50 8.30
C THR A 96 -20.26 33.76 7.08
N PHE A 97 -20.77 32.54 7.28
CA PHE A 97 -21.45 31.75 6.26
C PHE A 97 -22.51 30.84 6.90
N GLY A 98 -23.72 30.78 6.34
CA GLY A 98 -24.81 29.91 6.83
C GLY A 98 -25.14 30.07 8.32
N GLY A 99 -25.06 31.29 8.85
CA GLY A 99 -25.29 31.59 10.27
C GLY A 99 -24.12 31.22 11.22
N LYS A 100 -23.05 30.59 10.72
CA LYS A 100 -21.82 30.33 11.47
C LYS A 100 -20.89 31.53 11.36
N THR A 101 -20.16 31.81 12.43
CA THR A 101 -19.20 32.93 12.52
C THR A 101 -17.86 32.45 13.02
N VAL A 102 -16.78 32.85 12.35
CA VAL A 102 -15.39 32.59 12.74
C VAL A 102 -14.63 33.91 12.79
N LYS A 103 -13.80 34.08 13.81
CA LYS A 103 -12.93 35.26 13.99
C LYS A 103 -11.48 34.86 13.72
N VAL A 104 -10.80 35.63 12.89
CA VAL A 104 -9.41 35.42 12.49
C VAL A 104 -8.59 36.63 12.92
N PRO A 105 -7.66 36.48 13.88
CA PRO A 105 -6.75 37.56 14.27
C PRO A 105 -5.88 38.00 13.10
N VAL A 106 -5.67 39.31 12.96
CA VAL A 106 -4.79 39.90 11.95
C VAL A 106 -3.75 40.78 12.64
N GLU A 107 -2.47 40.50 12.39
CA GLU A 107 -1.35 41.30 12.89
C GLU A 107 -0.54 41.82 11.71
N VAL A 108 -0.20 43.11 11.76
CA VAL A 108 0.60 43.80 10.76
C VAL A 108 1.80 44.44 11.45
N GLU A 109 2.99 44.15 10.96
CA GLU A 109 4.25 44.74 11.41
C GLU A 109 4.99 45.28 10.19
N LYS A 110 5.83 46.31 10.36
CA LYS A 110 6.72 46.90 9.34
C LYS A 110 6.04 47.10 7.96
N ALA A 111 4.79 47.55 7.95
CA ALA A 111 3.98 47.74 6.74
C ALA A 111 4.60 48.73 5.75
N GLY A 112 5.43 49.66 6.24
CA GLY A 112 6.18 50.62 5.42
C GLY A 112 7.42 50.04 4.74
N ASP A 113 7.95 48.91 5.25
CA ASP A 113 9.20 48.34 4.76
C ASP A 113 8.96 47.55 3.47
N ASP A 114 9.68 47.91 2.41
CA ASP A 114 9.74 47.12 1.18
C ASP A 114 11.02 46.29 1.20
N ARG A 115 10.90 45.02 1.63
CA ARG A 115 12.06 44.12 1.74
C ARG A 115 12.72 43.92 0.37
N PRO A 116 14.04 43.70 0.28
CA PRO A 116 14.69 43.31 -0.97
C PRO A 116 14.13 41.99 -1.53
N VAL A 117 14.21 41.80 -2.85
CA VAL A 117 13.92 40.50 -3.47
C VAL A 117 15.00 39.52 -3.07
N SER A 118 14.60 38.41 -2.44
CA SER A 118 15.49 37.33 -2.06
C SER A 118 15.69 36.36 -3.22
N PHE A 119 16.94 35.97 -3.49
CA PHE A 119 17.19 34.92 -4.47
C PHE A 119 16.58 33.60 -3.98
N ARG A 120 16.86 33.20 -2.74
CA ARG A 120 16.38 31.94 -2.16
C ARG A 120 14.87 31.89 -1.95
N LEU A 121 14.25 32.96 -1.44
CA LEU A 121 12.82 32.91 -1.04
C LEU A 121 11.83 33.36 -2.12
N ASP A 122 12.28 34.13 -3.11
CA ASP A 122 11.39 34.71 -4.12
C ASP A 122 11.74 34.28 -5.54
N VAL A 123 13.02 34.23 -5.91
CA VAL A 123 13.46 33.87 -7.27
C VAL A 123 13.52 32.36 -7.46
N MET A 124 14.16 31.66 -6.55
CA MET A 124 14.41 30.22 -6.68
C MET A 124 13.11 29.39 -6.78
N PRO A 125 12.05 29.68 -5.98
CA PRO A 125 10.78 28.98 -6.09
C PRO A 125 10.08 29.19 -7.44
N ILE A 126 10.33 30.31 -8.14
CA ILE A 126 9.74 30.55 -9.48
C ILE A 126 10.20 29.49 -10.47
N PHE A 127 11.46 29.06 -10.42
CA PHE A 127 11.96 28.03 -11.35
C PHE A 127 11.29 26.69 -11.13
N MET A 128 10.91 26.36 -9.90
CA MET A 128 10.13 25.16 -9.61
C MET A 128 8.67 25.34 -10.02
N LYS A 129 8.06 26.46 -9.66
CA LYS A 129 6.68 26.80 -10.02
C LYS A 129 6.44 26.78 -11.53
N ALA A 130 7.41 27.31 -12.27
CA ALA A 130 7.44 27.39 -13.72
C ALA A 130 8.00 26.11 -14.38
N ASN A 131 8.15 25.01 -13.63
CA ASN A 131 8.62 23.71 -14.14
C ASN A 131 10.00 23.73 -14.84
N CYS A 132 10.83 24.74 -14.58
CA CYS A 132 12.14 24.92 -15.22
C CYS A 132 13.21 23.97 -14.65
N ASN A 133 13.19 23.72 -13.35
CA ASN A 133 14.22 22.95 -12.62
C ASN A 133 13.77 21.53 -12.22
N THR A 134 12.88 20.93 -13.02
CA THR A 134 12.43 19.55 -12.83
C THR A 134 13.31 18.56 -13.59
N GLY A 135 13.19 17.27 -13.27
CA GLY A 135 14.03 16.19 -13.81
C GLY A 135 13.90 15.99 -15.33
N SER A 136 12.82 16.49 -15.95
CA SER A 136 12.65 16.44 -17.41
C SER A 136 13.41 17.56 -18.16
N CYS A 137 13.78 18.65 -17.47
CA CYS A 137 14.32 19.89 -18.04
C CYS A 137 15.69 20.26 -17.46
N HIS A 138 15.88 21.51 -17.00
CA HIS A 138 17.18 21.99 -16.51
C HIS A 138 17.57 21.38 -15.16
N GLY A 139 16.61 20.79 -14.43
CA GLY A 139 16.85 20.02 -13.20
C GLY A 139 17.32 18.59 -13.42
N SER A 140 17.38 18.12 -14.67
CA SER A 140 17.94 16.80 -14.98
C SER A 140 19.43 16.73 -14.64
N ALA A 141 19.95 15.53 -14.34
CA ALA A 141 21.38 15.33 -14.03
C ALA A 141 22.32 15.89 -15.10
N ARG A 142 21.89 15.90 -16.37
CA ARG A 142 22.65 16.46 -17.51
C ARG A 142 22.33 17.92 -17.82
N GLY A 143 21.22 18.46 -17.30
CA GLY A 143 20.64 19.73 -17.73
C GLY A 143 20.16 19.71 -19.19
N LYS A 144 19.91 20.89 -19.76
CA LYS A 144 19.59 21.07 -21.19
C LYS A 144 20.50 22.13 -21.79
N ASP A 145 21.09 21.82 -22.94
CA ASP A 145 21.93 22.73 -23.73
C ASP A 145 23.04 23.43 -22.93
N GLY A 146 23.67 22.68 -22.02
CA GLY A 146 24.73 23.20 -21.15
C GLY A 146 24.24 24.12 -20.02
N PHE A 147 22.94 24.18 -19.74
CA PHE A 147 22.37 24.85 -18.57
C PHE A 147 21.73 23.85 -17.61
N ARG A 148 22.24 23.85 -16.38
CA ARG A 148 21.85 22.98 -15.27
C ARG A 148 21.35 23.84 -14.11
N LEU A 149 20.19 23.51 -13.60
CA LEU A 149 19.70 23.97 -12.31
C LEU A 149 19.65 22.76 -11.39
N SER A 150 19.73 22.97 -10.09
CA SER A 150 19.53 21.91 -9.13
C SER A 150 18.08 21.43 -9.18
N LEU A 151 17.90 20.10 -9.08
CA LEU A 151 16.58 19.49 -9.10
C LEU A 151 15.74 20.09 -7.98
N PHE A 152 14.62 20.73 -8.32
CA PHE A 152 13.72 21.41 -7.39
C PHE A 152 14.36 22.50 -6.50
N GLY A 153 15.55 23.00 -6.83
CA GLY A 153 16.18 24.11 -6.10
C GLY A 153 16.95 23.69 -4.84
N PHE A 154 17.42 22.44 -4.73
CA PHE A 154 18.19 21.94 -3.58
C PHE A 154 19.59 22.56 -3.43
N ASP A 155 20.14 23.21 -4.46
CA ASP A 155 21.41 23.95 -4.40
C ASP A 155 21.21 25.39 -4.89
N PRO A 156 20.55 26.27 -4.10
CA PRO A 156 20.34 27.66 -4.50
C PRO A 156 21.66 28.43 -4.72
N ALA A 157 22.72 28.07 -3.99
CA ALA A 157 24.01 28.74 -4.12
C ALA A 157 24.64 28.47 -5.48
N GLY A 158 24.69 27.20 -5.90
CA GLY A 158 25.17 26.83 -7.22
C GLY A 158 24.23 27.31 -8.34
N ASP A 159 22.91 27.34 -8.11
CA ASP A 159 21.96 27.83 -9.11
C ASP A 159 22.10 29.32 -9.37
N HIS A 160 22.34 30.12 -8.32
CA HIS A 160 22.70 31.53 -8.47
C HIS A 160 23.97 31.70 -9.31
N TYR A 161 25.02 30.92 -9.02
CA TYR A 161 26.27 30.95 -9.79
C TYR A 161 26.05 30.57 -11.25
N ARG A 162 25.27 29.51 -11.51
CA ARG A 162 24.96 29.06 -12.88
C ARG A 162 24.15 30.14 -13.61
N LEU A 163 23.17 30.77 -12.98
CA LEU A 163 22.40 31.84 -13.62
C LEU A 163 23.25 33.07 -13.95
N THR A 164 24.15 33.47 -13.05
CA THR A 164 24.77 34.80 -13.09
C THR A 164 26.24 34.81 -13.54
N ARG A 165 27.01 33.72 -13.32
CA ARG A 165 28.48 33.71 -13.46
C ARG A 165 29.05 32.63 -14.38
N GLU A 166 28.45 31.44 -14.47
CA GLU A 166 29.06 30.31 -15.21
C GLU A 166 29.25 30.63 -16.71
N LEU A 167 28.32 31.36 -17.32
CA LEU A 167 28.42 31.88 -18.70
C LEU A 167 27.89 33.32 -18.75
N PRO A 168 28.71 34.32 -18.39
CA PRO A 168 28.27 35.72 -18.28
C PRO A 168 27.65 36.24 -19.57
N GLY A 169 26.55 36.99 -19.46
CA GLY A 169 25.83 37.58 -20.59
C GLY A 169 24.99 36.61 -21.43
N ARG A 170 25.14 35.29 -21.27
CA ARG A 170 24.40 34.30 -22.08
C ARG A 170 22.98 34.03 -21.58
N ARG A 171 22.75 34.15 -20.27
CA ARG A 171 21.48 33.79 -19.60
C ARG A 171 20.70 35.01 -19.14
N ILE A 172 21.41 35.96 -18.56
CA ILE A 172 20.88 37.23 -18.06
C ILE A 172 21.57 38.40 -18.74
N ASN A 173 20.81 39.47 -18.93
CA ASN A 173 21.28 40.75 -19.45
C ASN A 173 20.96 41.84 -18.42
N LEU A 174 21.96 42.31 -17.69
CA LEU A 174 21.76 43.33 -16.65
C LEU A 174 21.63 44.75 -17.21
N ALA A 175 22.02 44.98 -18.46
CA ALA A 175 21.83 46.27 -19.12
C ALA A 175 20.38 46.45 -19.57
N VAL A 176 19.76 45.37 -20.06
CA VAL A 176 18.34 45.32 -20.45
C VAL A 176 17.71 44.06 -19.85
N PRO A 177 17.29 44.09 -18.57
CA PRO A 177 16.72 42.94 -17.84
C PRO A 177 15.66 42.15 -18.60
N SER A 178 14.73 42.85 -19.25
CA SER A 178 13.65 42.25 -20.04
C SER A 178 14.12 41.47 -21.27
N SER A 179 15.32 41.76 -21.77
CA SER A 179 15.99 41.05 -22.87
C SER A 179 16.97 39.97 -22.39
N SER A 180 16.89 39.59 -21.11
CA SER A 180 17.57 38.39 -20.63
C SER A 180 17.00 37.18 -21.35
N LEU A 181 17.85 36.34 -21.96
CA LEU A 181 17.40 35.14 -22.69
C LEU A 181 16.50 34.24 -21.83
N MET A 182 16.81 34.13 -20.53
CA MET A 182 15.96 33.42 -19.56
C MET A 182 14.53 33.99 -19.51
N MET A 183 14.39 35.32 -19.49
CA MET A 183 13.10 36.00 -19.45
C MET A 183 12.34 35.78 -20.77
N GLU A 184 12.99 36.03 -21.90
CA GLU A 184 12.39 35.91 -23.22
C GLU A 184 11.91 34.49 -23.53
N LYS A 185 12.67 33.46 -23.13
CA LYS A 185 12.25 32.06 -23.23
C LYS A 185 11.08 31.74 -22.30
N ALA A 186 11.11 32.24 -21.07
CA ALA A 186 10.05 31.97 -20.10
C ALA A 186 8.69 32.54 -20.54
N VAL A 187 8.68 33.70 -21.20
CA VAL A 187 7.44 34.30 -21.74
C VAL A 187 7.13 33.93 -23.20
N GLY A 188 7.96 33.08 -23.82
CA GLY A 188 7.75 32.59 -25.18
C GLY A 188 8.05 33.59 -26.30
N VAL A 189 8.81 34.66 -26.03
CA VAL A 189 9.32 35.58 -27.07
C VAL A 189 10.38 34.88 -27.94
N VAL A 190 11.23 34.06 -27.30
CA VAL A 190 12.22 33.21 -27.97
C VAL A 190 11.77 31.75 -27.88
N PRO A 191 11.80 30.99 -29.00
CA PRO A 191 11.47 29.57 -28.98
C PRO A 191 12.29 28.78 -27.95
N HIS A 192 11.61 27.91 -27.22
CA HIS A 192 12.18 27.08 -26.18
C HIS A 192 11.45 25.73 -26.17
N THR A 193 12.19 24.63 -26.07
CA THR A 193 11.61 23.27 -26.03
C THR A 193 10.65 23.07 -24.86
N GLY A 194 10.89 23.71 -23.72
CA GLY A 194 9.94 23.68 -22.59
C GLY A 194 8.64 24.46 -22.83
N GLY A 195 8.58 25.29 -23.88
CA GLY A 195 7.47 26.19 -24.15
C GLY A 195 7.48 27.45 -23.27
N LYS A 196 6.41 28.22 -23.38
CA LYS A 196 6.11 29.38 -22.52
C LYS A 196 5.69 28.90 -21.13
N GLN A 197 6.29 29.46 -20.09
CA GLN A 197 6.03 29.10 -18.69
C GLN A 197 5.14 30.08 -17.94
N PHE A 198 5.20 31.37 -18.27
CA PHE A 198 4.35 32.41 -17.64
C PHE A 198 4.22 33.66 -18.51
N ASP A 199 3.27 34.52 -18.16
CA ASP A 199 3.00 35.78 -18.88
C ASP A 199 3.90 36.94 -18.41
N LYS A 200 4.04 37.96 -19.27
CA LYS A 200 4.84 39.17 -18.98
C LYS A 200 4.27 40.03 -17.85
N ASP A 201 2.96 39.99 -17.64
CA ASP A 201 2.24 40.70 -16.59
C ASP A 201 2.07 39.86 -15.30
N SER A 202 2.62 38.64 -15.27
CA SER A 202 2.60 37.79 -14.08
C SER A 202 3.51 38.31 -12.96
N GLU A 203 3.15 38.00 -11.71
CA GLU A 203 3.98 38.33 -10.54
C GLU A 203 5.33 37.59 -10.55
N MET A 204 5.41 36.43 -11.20
CA MET A 204 6.67 35.71 -11.41
C MET A 204 7.62 36.52 -12.30
N TYR A 205 7.12 37.03 -13.43
CA TYR A 205 7.90 37.92 -14.30
C TYR A 205 8.33 39.18 -13.54
N GLY A 206 7.40 39.84 -12.84
CA GLY A 206 7.68 41.04 -12.06
C GLY A 206 8.75 40.83 -10.98
N THR A 207 8.76 39.67 -10.33
CA THR A 207 9.78 39.32 -9.33
C THR A 207 11.16 39.11 -9.94
N LEU A 208 11.24 38.37 -11.05
CA LEU A 208 12.50 38.18 -11.78
C LEU A 208 13.04 39.51 -12.33
N ASP A 209 12.18 40.34 -12.90
CA ASP A 209 12.55 41.65 -13.44
C ASP A 209 13.08 42.59 -12.34
N ARG A 210 12.41 42.65 -11.17
CA ARG A 210 12.91 43.40 -10.01
C ARG A 210 14.27 42.91 -9.54
N TRP A 211 14.47 41.59 -9.48
CA TRP A 211 15.75 40.99 -9.10
C TRP A 211 16.87 41.34 -10.09
N LEU A 212 16.59 41.25 -11.40
CA LEU A 212 17.54 41.58 -12.45
C LEU A 212 17.90 43.08 -12.47
N LYS A 213 16.91 43.96 -12.27
CA LYS A 213 17.11 45.43 -12.25
C LYS A 213 18.05 45.91 -11.14
N VAL A 214 18.12 45.19 -10.02
CA VAL A 214 19.05 45.49 -8.93
C VAL A 214 20.39 44.73 -9.07
N GLY A 215 20.66 44.15 -10.24
CA GLY A 215 21.93 43.50 -10.54
C GLY A 215 22.00 42.00 -10.22
N ALA A 216 20.84 41.33 -10.09
CA ALA A 216 20.75 39.91 -9.79
C ALA A 216 21.53 39.47 -8.53
N PRO A 217 21.46 40.21 -7.40
CA PRO A 217 22.26 39.94 -6.23
C PRO A 217 21.92 38.57 -5.64
N ASN A 218 22.92 37.94 -5.02
CA ASN A 218 22.65 36.88 -4.07
C ASN A 218 22.14 37.49 -2.76
N ASP A 219 21.52 36.69 -1.89
CA ASP A 219 21.06 37.16 -0.59
C ASP A 219 22.25 37.72 0.22
N PRO A 220 22.16 38.93 0.81
CA PRO A 220 23.28 39.63 1.42
C PRO A 220 23.74 39.04 2.78
N GLY A 221 23.08 37.99 3.27
CA GLY A 221 23.36 37.37 4.56
C GLY A 221 22.56 36.08 4.77
N ALA A 222 22.43 35.68 6.03
CA ALA A 222 21.63 34.51 6.40
C ALA A 222 20.17 34.73 6.00
N VAL A 223 19.62 33.77 5.26
CA VAL A 223 18.20 33.74 4.89
C VAL A 223 17.46 32.89 5.92
N PRO A 224 16.34 33.37 6.50
CA PRO A 224 15.52 32.55 7.38
C PRO A 224 15.11 31.24 6.70
N ALA A 225 15.46 30.11 7.32
CA ALA A 225 15.09 28.80 6.81
C ALA A 225 13.58 28.61 6.91
N VAL A 226 12.98 27.91 5.94
CA VAL A 226 11.62 27.41 6.05
C VAL A 226 11.62 26.27 7.07
N THR A 227 10.85 26.40 8.14
CA THR A 227 10.76 25.39 9.21
C THR A 227 9.54 24.50 9.08
N LYS A 228 8.49 25.00 8.41
CA LYS A 228 7.23 24.30 8.18
C LYS A 228 6.54 24.87 6.95
N VAL A 229 5.88 24.00 6.18
CA VAL A 229 4.88 24.40 5.18
C VAL A 229 3.54 23.77 5.58
N GLU A 230 2.45 24.47 5.33
CA GLU A 230 1.08 23.97 5.53
C GLU A 230 0.28 24.16 4.25
N LEU A 231 -0.64 23.23 3.99
CA LEU A 231 -1.55 23.24 2.84
C LEU A 231 -2.98 23.16 3.36
N PHE A 232 -3.77 24.21 3.18
CA PHE A 232 -5.15 24.21 3.64
C PHE A 232 -6.17 24.25 2.50
N PRO A 233 -7.37 23.67 2.70
CA PRO A 233 -7.73 22.78 3.82
C PRO A 233 -6.93 21.47 3.83
N ASN A 234 -6.76 20.88 5.01
CA ASN A 234 -5.97 19.65 5.21
C ASN A 234 -6.69 18.40 4.66
N GLU A 235 -8.00 18.48 4.48
CA GLU A 235 -8.80 17.47 3.81
C GLU A 235 -10.05 18.08 3.16
N ALA A 236 -10.61 17.38 2.18
CA ALA A 236 -11.91 17.70 1.59
C ALA A 236 -12.62 16.44 1.10
N VAL A 237 -13.95 16.43 1.23
CA VAL A 237 -14.85 15.41 0.67
C VAL A 237 -15.80 16.12 -0.30
N LEU A 238 -15.56 15.94 -1.59
CA LEU A 238 -16.24 16.64 -2.68
C LEU A 238 -17.45 15.83 -3.18
N ASP A 239 -18.53 16.54 -3.51
CA ASP A 239 -19.80 15.96 -3.96
C ASP A 239 -19.90 15.88 -5.49
N GLY A 240 -19.17 14.92 -6.04
CA GLY A 240 -19.23 14.61 -7.46
C GLY A 240 -18.52 15.59 -8.38
N GLU A 241 -18.57 15.24 -9.66
CA GLU A 241 -17.87 15.90 -10.74
C GLU A 241 -18.18 17.40 -10.82
N GLY A 242 -17.13 18.20 -11.04
CA GLY A 242 -17.19 19.65 -11.16
C GLY A 242 -17.21 20.40 -9.82
N SER A 243 -17.31 19.72 -8.68
CA SER A 243 -17.09 20.35 -7.37
C SER A 243 -15.64 20.82 -7.24
N THR A 244 -15.44 22.04 -6.73
CA THR A 244 -14.10 22.62 -6.60
C THR A 244 -13.74 22.96 -5.17
N GLN A 245 -12.43 23.03 -4.91
CA GLN A 245 -11.86 23.50 -3.66
C GLN A 245 -10.55 24.24 -3.93
N GLN A 246 -10.50 25.52 -3.58
CA GLN A 246 -9.27 26.31 -3.60
C GLN A 246 -8.40 25.92 -2.40
N LEU A 247 -7.11 25.77 -2.64
CA LEU A 247 -6.09 25.58 -1.62
C LEU A 247 -5.26 26.86 -1.41
N ASN A 248 -4.69 27.00 -0.20
CA ASN A 248 -3.61 27.94 0.08
C ASN A 248 -2.41 27.22 0.71
N VAL A 249 -1.23 27.80 0.54
CA VAL A 249 0.04 27.27 1.06
C VAL A 249 0.69 28.32 1.94
N LEU A 250 0.94 27.98 3.20
CA LEU A 250 1.55 28.88 4.18
C LEU A 250 2.94 28.35 4.56
N ALA A 251 3.97 29.17 4.39
CA ALA A 251 5.32 28.87 4.85
C ALA A 251 5.60 29.58 6.19
N HIS A 252 6.24 28.86 7.11
CA HIS A 252 6.73 29.37 8.39
C HIS A 252 8.26 29.43 8.34
N TYR A 253 8.83 30.52 8.84
CA TYR A 253 10.26 30.77 8.79
C TYR A 253 10.89 30.79 10.18
N ALA A 254 12.19 30.51 10.25
CA ALA A 254 12.96 30.44 11.50
C ALA A 254 13.01 31.77 12.29
N ASP A 255 12.71 32.89 11.65
CA ASP A 255 12.60 34.21 12.29
C ASP A 255 11.19 34.50 12.86
N GLY A 256 10.28 33.51 12.81
CA GLY A 256 8.91 33.63 13.28
C GLY A 256 7.96 34.35 12.33
N THR A 257 8.41 34.67 11.10
CA THR A 257 7.53 35.20 10.06
C THR A 257 6.78 34.08 9.34
N THR A 258 5.66 34.43 8.70
CA THR A 258 4.87 33.53 7.87
C THR A 258 4.59 34.18 6.52
N ARG A 259 4.49 33.40 5.45
CA ARG A 259 4.14 33.92 4.11
C ARG A 259 3.16 33.01 3.40
N ASP A 260 2.13 33.60 2.81
CA ASP A 260 1.34 32.95 1.77
C ASP A 260 2.23 32.73 0.54
N VAL A 261 2.56 31.46 0.29
CA VAL A 261 3.40 31.03 -0.82
C VAL A 261 2.61 30.27 -1.87
N THR A 262 1.27 30.36 -1.86
CA THR A 262 0.37 29.65 -2.80
C THR A 262 0.79 29.87 -4.26
N SER A 263 1.12 31.11 -4.62
CA SER A 263 1.55 31.45 -6.00
C SER A 263 2.97 30.98 -6.35
N LEU A 264 3.77 30.57 -5.36
CA LEU A 264 5.14 30.06 -5.51
C LEU A 264 5.22 28.54 -5.33
N ALA A 265 4.19 27.92 -4.75
CA ALA A 265 4.15 26.50 -4.49
C ALA A 265 3.83 25.71 -5.77
N PHE A 266 4.54 24.62 -6.01
CA PHE A 266 4.24 23.70 -7.09
C PHE A 266 3.22 22.67 -6.64
N PHE A 267 2.08 22.59 -7.33
CA PHE A 267 1.01 21.66 -6.99
C PHE A 267 1.09 20.37 -7.80
N MET A 268 0.69 19.25 -7.20
CA MET A 268 0.57 17.95 -7.87
C MET A 268 -0.47 17.08 -7.17
N THR A 269 -0.99 16.07 -7.86
CA THR A 269 -1.96 15.11 -7.31
C THR A 269 -1.49 13.69 -7.55
N SER A 270 -1.74 12.79 -6.60
CA SER A 270 -1.49 11.36 -6.78
C SER A 270 -2.50 10.69 -7.71
N ASN A 271 -3.65 11.32 -7.98
CA ASN A 271 -4.74 10.75 -8.76
C ASN A 271 -5.60 11.84 -9.43
N ALA A 272 -5.13 12.34 -10.58
CA ALA A 272 -5.84 13.35 -11.36
C ALA A 272 -7.19 12.85 -11.92
N THR A 273 -7.38 11.54 -12.09
CA THR A 273 -8.67 10.97 -12.54
C THR A 273 -9.78 11.19 -11.52
N SER A 274 -9.43 11.35 -10.24
CA SER A 274 -10.41 11.64 -9.19
C SER A 274 -10.38 13.11 -8.77
N ALA A 275 -9.23 13.64 -8.39
CA ALA A 275 -9.07 15.03 -7.99
C ALA A 275 -7.86 15.63 -8.69
N GLU A 276 -8.13 16.37 -9.76
CA GLU A 276 -7.12 17.14 -10.49
C GLU A 276 -6.80 18.42 -9.72
N ILE A 277 -5.53 18.85 -9.73
CA ILE A 277 -5.15 20.15 -9.19
C ILE A 277 -4.43 20.99 -10.24
N GLU A 278 -4.91 22.21 -10.41
CA GLU A 278 -4.26 23.23 -11.22
C GLU A 278 -3.11 23.91 -10.47
N GLN A 279 -2.18 24.51 -11.21
CA GLN A 279 -1.12 25.32 -10.59
C GLN A 279 -1.65 26.59 -9.90
N THR A 280 -2.91 26.96 -10.11
CA THR A 280 -3.58 28.03 -9.35
C THR A 280 -3.94 27.62 -7.91
N GLY A 281 -3.83 26.32 -7.58
CA GLY A 281 -4.23 25.76 -6.29
C GLY A 281 -5.69 25.31 -6.25
N THR A 282 -6.41 25.36 -7.37
CA THR A 282 -7.78 24.86 -7.47
C THR A 282 -7.79 23.36 -7.69
N VAL A 283 -8.46 22.62 -6.80
CA VAL A 283 -8.78 21.21 -7.01
C VAL A 283 -10.15 21.10 -7.67
N THR A 284 -10.27 20.24 -8.69
CA THR A 284 -11.52 19.93 -9.37
C THR A 284 -11.81 18.44 -9.26
N ALA A 285 -13.01 18.10 -8.78
CA ALA A 285 -13.51 16.74 -8.68
C ALA A 285 -13.90 16.20 -10.05
N HIS A 286 -13.50 14.94 -10.31
CA HIS A 286 -13.81 14.17 -11.50
C HIS A 286 -14.50 12.86 -11.09
N ALA A 287 -13.84 11.71 -11.31
CA ALA A 287 -14.40 10.40 -10.97
C ALA A 287 -14.33 10.12 -9.46
N ARG A 288 -15.15 9.15 -9.01
CA ARG A 288 -15.06 8.62 -7.65
C ARG A 288 -13.65 8.14 -7.36
N GLY A 289 -13.13 8.50 -6.20
CA GLY A 289 -11.83 8.02 -5.75
C GLY A 289 -11.23 8.88 -4.65
N GLU A 290 -9.95 8.63 -4.40
CA GLU A 290 -9.15 9.41 -3.48
C GLU A 290 -7.91 9.92 -4.17
N ALA A 291 -7.45 11.08 -3.72
CA ALA A 291 -6.17 11.64 -4.09
C ALA A 291 -5.49 12.26 -2.87
N PHE A 292 -4.17 12.17 -2.83
CA PHE A 292 -3.35 13.10 -2.06
C PHE A 292 -2.96 14.24 -2.99
N VAL A 293 -3.52 15.42 -2.71
CA VAL A 293 -3.16 16.65 -3.37
C VAL A 293 -2.00 17.27 -2.60
N MET A 294 -0.90 17.55 -3.27
CA MET A 294 0.33 17.99 -2.64
C MET A 294 0.75 19.37 -3.14
N ALA A 295 1.41 20.10 -2.25
CA ALA A 295 2.10 21.33 -2.57
C ALA A 295 3.57 21.21 -2.17
N ARG A 296 4.45 21.70 -3.04
CA ARG A 296 5.88 21.79 -2.79
C ARG A 296 6.29 23.24 -2.72
N TYR A 297 7.04 23.61 -1.69
CA TYR A 297 7.71 24.89 -1.58
C TYR A 297 9.09 24.64 -0.95
N GLU A 298 10.14 25.08 -1.64
CA GLU A 298 11.53 24.78 -1.25
C GLU A 298 11.76 23.25 -1.14
N THR A 299 12.34 22.76 -0.06
CA THR A 299 12.59 21.33 0.19
C THR A 299 11.40 20.61 0.84
N HIS A 300 10.32 21.33 1.13
CA HIS A 300 9.15 20.80 1.82
C HIS A 300 8.07 20.35 0.83
N THR A 301 7.53 19.16 1.07
CA THR A 301 6.34 18.64 0.39
C THR A 301 5.29 18.32 1.44
N VAL A 302 4.09 18.87 1.26
CA VAL A 302 2.94 18.64 2.14
C VAL A 302 1.75 18.17 1.33
N GLY A 303 0.86 17.39 1.95
CA GLY A 303 -0.29 16.78 1.29
C GLY A 303 -1.59 17.03 2.05
N SER A 304 -2.68 17.13 1.30
CA SER A 304 -4.06 17.21 1.76
C SER A 304 -4.86 16.06 1.14
N GLN A 305 -5.71 15.41 1.94
CA GLN A 305 -6.49 14.26 1.47
C GLN A 305 -7.79 14.72 0.81
N PHE A 306 -7.99 14.32 -0.44
CA PHE A 306 -9.21 14.58 -1.19
C PHE A 306 -9.95 13.28 -1.45
N ILE A 307 -11.26 13.31 -1.21
CA ILE A 307 -12.18 12.22 -1.53
C ILE A 307 -13.25 12.78 -2.46
N VAL A 308 -13.45 12.12 -3.59
CA VAL A 308 -14.54 12.44 -4.50
C VAL A 308 -15.58 11.33 -4.42
N LEU A 309 -16.78 11.70 -4.01
CA LEU A 309 -17.92 10.81 -3.96
C LEU A 309 -18.79 11.00 -5.21
N PRO A 310 -19.52 9.98 -5.68
CA PRO A 310 -20.54 10.19 -6.71
C PRO A 310 -21.56 11.24 -6.26
N LYS A 311 -21.94 12.11 -7.19
CA LYS A 311 -22.90 13.19 -6.91
C LYS A 311 -24.21 12.63 -6.38
N GLY A 312 -24.68 13.14 -5.26
CA GLY A 312 -25.96 12.73 -4.70
C GLY A 312 -26.00 11.30 -4.15
N LEU A 313 -24.83 10.69 -3.89
CA LEU A 313 -24.75 9.34 -3.34
C LEU A 313 -25.45 9.26 -1.97
N THR A 314 -26.52 8.48 -1.91
CA THR A 314 -27.14 8.06 -0.66
C THR A 314 -26.30 6.95 -0.03
N PHE A 315 -26.00 7.10 1.26
CA PHE A 315 -25.23 6.13 2.03
C PHE A 315 -25.86 5.99 3.40
N GLU A 316 -26.17 4.75 3.74
CA GLU A 316 -26.53 4.36 5.09
C GLU A 316 -25.39 3.51 5.62
N ASP A 317 -24.84 3.91 6.77
CA ASP A 317 -23.82 3.11 7.45
C ASP A 317 -24.47 1.81 7.94
N PRO A 318 -24.05 0.64 7.44
CA PRO A 318 -24.62 -0.63 7.87
C PRO A 318 -24.29 -0.98 9.32
N LYS A 319 -23.43 -0.20 9.99
CA LYS A 319 -22.97 -0.42 11.38
C LYS A 319 -22.43 -1.85 11.56
N THR A 320 -21.63 -2.28 10.59
CA THR A 320 -21.01 -3.61 10.59
C THR A 320 -20.23 -3.81 11.90
N PRO A 321 -20.42 -4.94 12.60
CA PRO A 321 -19.70 -5.21 13.85
C PRO A 321 -18.18 -5.21 13.65
N GLU A 322 -17.46 -4.53 14.52
CA GLU A 322 -15.99 -4.58 14.57
C GLU A 322 -15.59 -5.84 15.34
N VAL A 323 -14.87 -6.74 14.67
CA VAL A 323 -14.41 -8.01 15.24
C VAL A 323 -13.04 -7.83 15.90
N ASN A 324 -12.17 -7.01 15.30
CA ASN A 324 -10.87 -6.67 15.84
C ASN A 324 -10.50 -5.20 15.55
N PHE A 325 -9.35 -4.75 16.07
CA PHE A 325 -8.92 -3.35 15.93
C PHE A 325 -8.68 -2.91 14.48
N VAL A 326 -8.39 -3.84 13.56
CA VAL A 326 -8.22 -3.54 12.13
C VAL A 326 -9.55 -3.13 11.51
N ASP A 327 -10.66 -3.75 11.93
CA ASP A 327 -11.99 -3.41 11.44
C ASP A 327 -12.36 -1.98 11.79
N THR A 328 -11.92 -1.45 12.93
CA THR A 328 -12.09 -0.03 13.27
C THR A 328 -11.55 0.88 12.17
N PHE A 329 -10.31 0.64 11.72
CA PHE A 329 -9.69 1.44 10.65
C PHE A 329 -10.35 1.20 9.29
N ILE A 330 -10.68 -0.06 8.96
CA ILE A 330 -11.36 -0.39 7.70
C ILE A 330 -12.75 0.26 7.64
N HIS A 331 -13.57 0.10 8.68
CA HIS A 331 -14.91 0.67 8.73
C HIS A 331 -14.88 2.19 8.72
N GLN A 332 -13.95 2.84 9.44
CA GLN A 332 -13.76 4.28 9.35
C GLN A 332 -13.49 4.72 7.90
N LYS A 333 -12.59 4.01 7.21
CA LYS A 333 -12.25 4.29 5.81
C LYS A 333 -13.46 4.08 4.88
N LEU A 334 -14.16 2.96 5.01
CA LEU A 334 -15.32 2.64 4.18
C LEU A 334 -16.47 3.65 4.39
N ARG A 335 -16.72 4.07 5.63
CA ARG A 335 -17.68 5.16 5.94
C ARG A 335 -17.28 6.48 5.28
N LYS A 336 -16.00 6.87 5.40
CA LYS A 336 -15.47 8.09 4.76
C LYS A 336 -15.67 8.05 3.23
N LEU A 337 -15.51 6.87 2.63
CA LEU A 337 -15.70 6.64 1.20
C LEU A 337 -17.14 6.34 0.78
N ARG A 338 -18.07 6.28 1.73
CA ARG A 338 -19.46 5.84 1.52
C ARG A 338 -19.52 4.51 0.76
N ILE A 339 -18.72 3.55 1.18
CA ILE A 339 -18.69 2.18 0.65
C ILE A 339 -19.36 1.28 1.68
N VAL A 340 -20.40 0.58 1.26
CA VAL A 340 -20.97 -0.51 2.05
C VAL A 340 -20.03 -1.72 1.90
N PRO A 341 -19.48 -2.27 3.00
CA PRO A 341 -18.68 -3.49 2.93
C PRO A 341 -19.47 -4.63 2.30
N SER A 342 -18.78 -5.52 1.59
CA SER A 342 -19.44 -6.74 1.10
C SER A 342 -19.99 -7.58 2.26
N GLU A 343 -21.06 -8.32 2.01
CA GLU A 343 -21.62 -9.26 2.96
C GLU A 343 -20.60 -10.32 3.41
N ILE A 344 -20.83 -10.90 4.59
CA ILE A 344 -20.00 -11.99 5.08
C ILE A 344 -20.12 -13.17 4.12
N CYS A 345 -18.99 -13.57 3.53
CA CYS A 345 -18.97 -14.69 2.61
C CYS A 345 -19.35 -16.02 3.28
N ALA A 346 -19.90 -16.94 2.48
CA ALA A 346 -20.20 -18.31 2.89
C ALA A 346 -18.94 -19.09 3.30
N ASP A 347 -19.11 -20.15 4.08
CA ASP A 347 -18.01 -20.95 4.64
C ASP A 347 -17.12 -21.58 3.56
N GLU A 348 -17.68 -21.96 2.41
CA GLU A 348 -16.95 -22.51 1.26
C GLU A 348 -16.03 -21.46 0.62
N ILE A 349 -16.53 -20.23 0.49
CA ILE A 349 -15.76 -19.11 -0.08
C ILE A 349 -14.65 -18.72 0.90
N PHE A 350 -14.97 -18.61 2.18
CA PHE A 350 -14.01 -18.33 3.24
C PHE A 350 -12.88 -19.37 3.24
N LEU A 351 -13.23 -20.66 3.28
CA LEU A 351 -12.28 -21.76 3.32
C LEU A 351 -11.32 -21.71 2.12
N ARG A 352 -11.85 -21.52 0.91
CA ARG A 352 -11.01 -21.41 -0.30
C ARG A 352 -10.05 -20.24 -0.23
N ARG A 353 -10.52 -19.05 0.19
CA ARG A 353 -9.71 -17.84 0.28
C ARG A 353 -8.63 -17.97 1.35
N ALA A 354 -9.00 -18.44 2.55
CA ALA A 354 -8.05 -18.64 3.64
C ALA A 354 -6.89 -19.57 3.25
N TYR A 355 -7.17 -20.71 2.62
CA TYR A 355 -6.13 -21.63 2.16
C TYR A 355 -5.21 -21.00 1.10
N LEU A 356 -5.78 -20.36 0.07
CA LEU A 356 -4.99 -19.73 -1.00
C LEU A 356 -4.17 -18.55 -0.50
N ASP A 357 -4.75 -17.67 0.32
CA ASP A 357 -4.11 -16.44 0.77
C ASP A 357 -3.02 -16.70 1.82
N VAL A 358 -3.25 -17.68 2.72
CA VAL A 358 -2.33 -18.02 3.81
C VAL A 358 -1.26 -19.01 3.36
N THR A 359 -1.65 -20.07 2.64
CA THR A 359 -0.75 -21.20 2.33
C THR A 359 -0.45 -21.40 0.84
N GLY A 360 -1.13 -20.66 -0.05
CA GLY A 360 -0.90 -20.77 -1.50
C GLY A 360 -1.44 -22.05 -2.15
N VAL A 361 -2.14 -22.91 -1.40
CA VAL A 361 -2.70 -24.18 -1.89
C VAL A 361 -4.21 -24.25 -1.64
N LEU A 362 -4.90 -25.22 -2.24
CA LEU A 362 -6.31 -25.50 -1.97
C LEU A 362 -6.46 -26.49 -0.81
N PRO A 363 -7.60 -26.47 -0.08
CA PRO A 363 -7.89 -27.52 0.89
C PRO A 363 -8.05 -28.86 0.16
N THR A 364 -7.55 -29.93 0.79
CA THR A 364 -7.88 -31.29 0.38
C THR A 364 -9.39 -31.55 0.55
N PRO A 365 -9.98 -32.54 -0.16
CA PRO A 365 -11.39 -32.90 0.03
C PRO A 365 -11.74 -33.19 1.49
N ASP A 366 -10.79 -33.78 2.20
CA ASP A 366 -10.89 -34.16 3.60
C ASP A 366 -10.89 -32.95 4.54
N GLU A 367 -9.98 -32.00 4.35
CA GLU A 367 -9.99 -30.72 5.09
C GLU A 367 -11.25 -29.91 4.80
N TYR A 368 -11.74 -29.93 3.56
CA TYR A 368 -12.99 -29.30 3.17
C TYR A 368 -14.16 -29.88 3.97
N TRP A 369 -14.32 -31.19 3.95
CA TRP A 369 -15.42 -31.82 4.66
C TRP A 369 -15.28 -31.74 6.19
N ARG A 370 -14.06 -31.73 6.72
CA ARG A 370 -13.79 -31.46 8.14
C ARG A 370 -14.38 -30.11 8.55
N PHE A 371 -14.18 -29.09 7.74
CA PHE A 371 -14.70 -27.76 8.01
C PHE A 371 -16.21 -27.66 7.76
N ILE A 372 -16.73 -28.23 6.67
CA ILE A 372 -18.12 -28.00 6.23
C ILE A 372 -19.15 -28.86 6.98
N ARG A 373 -18.80 -30.09 7.38
CA ARG A 373 -19.77 -31.01 8.01
C ARG A 373 -20.28 -30.46 9.34
N LYS A 374 -21.59 -30.55 9.54
CA LYS A 374 -22.28 -30.25 10.80
C LYS A 374 -22.67 -31.54 11.53
N THR A 375 -22.91 -31.46 12.84
CA THR A 375 -23.50 -32.56 13.62
C THR A 375 -24.97 -32.76 13.18
N PRO A 376 -25.47 -34.00 12.97
CA PRO A 376 -24.86 -35.31 13.29
C PRO A 376 -24.00 -35.93 12.19
N ALA A 377 -23.93 -35.35 10.98
CA ALA A 377 -23.20 -35.95 9.85
C ALA A 377 -21.70 -36.18 10.15
N ALA A 378 -21.08 -35.28 10.92
CA ALA A 378 -19.70 -35.45 11.39
C ALA A 378 -19.53 -36.71 12.28
N GLU A 379 -20.49 -36.99 13.17
CA GLU A 379 -20.46 -38.15 14.06
C GLU A 379 -20.68 -39.45 13.29
N THR A 380 -21.60 -39.45 12.31
CA THR A 380 -21.80 -40.59 11.41
C THR A 380 -20.52 -40.90 10.62
N PHE A 381 -19.83 -39.87 10.13
CA PHE A 381 -18.56 -40.06 9.43
C PHE A 381 -17.46 -40.61 10.36
N LEU A 382 -17.38 -40.12 11.60
CA LEU A 382 -16.46 -40.64 12.60
C LEU A 382 -16.72 -42.13 12.89
N ALA A 383 -17.99 -42.53 13.03
CA ALA A 383 -18.35 -43.94 13.22
C ALA A 383 -17.91 -44.80 12.02
N ALA A 384 -18.14 -44.33 10.79
CA ALA A 384 -17.71 -45.03 9.59
C ALA A 384 -16.19 -45.19 9.51
N LYS A 385 -15.42 -44.13 9.78
CA LYS A 385 -13.95 -44.18 9.79
C LYS A 385 -13.39 -45.02 10.94
N THR A 386 -14.06 -45.04 12.09
CA THR A 386 -13.70 -45.94 13.21
C THR A 386 -13.83 -47.40 12.80
N LYS A 387 -14.91 -47.77 12.11
CA LYS A 387 -15.09 -49.12 11.57
C LYS A 387 -14.04 -49.45 10.51
N ALA A 388 -13.82 -48.56 9.53
CA ALA A 388 -12.81 -48.77 8.48
C ALA A 388 -11.40 -48.98 9.06
N ARG A 389 -11.06 -48.23 10.12
CA ARG A 389 -9.79 -48.40 10.85
C ARG A 389 -9.67 -49.77 11.53
N ALA A 390 -10.76 -50.25 12.14
CA ALA A 390 -10.82 -51.57 12.76
C ALA A 390 -10.67 -52.69 11.71
N ASP A 391 -11.35 -52.57 10.58
CA ASP A 391 -11.25 -53.52 9.46
C ASP A 391 -9.82 -53.55 8.88
N ALA A 392 -9.20 -52.38 8.70
CA ALA A 392 -7.81 -52.29 8.23
C ALA A 392 -6.80 -52.88 9.23
N LEU A 393 -7.02 -52.69 10.53
CA LEU A 393 -6.19 -53.30 11.58
C LEU A 393 -6.26 -54.83 11.54
N LYS A 394 -7.47 -55.38 11.36
CA LYS A 394 -7.68 -56.82 11.24
C LYS A 394 -7.00 -57.37 9.99
N ALA A 395 -7.15 -56.70 8.85
CA ALA A 395 -6.50 -57.10 7.61
C ALA A 395 -4.96 -57.06 7.71
N GLU A 396 -4.40 -56.03 8.34
CA GLU A 396 -2.95 -55.95 8.62
C GLU A 396 -2.48 -57.15 9.44
N ALA A 397 -3.18 -57.48 10.53
CA ALA A 397 -2.84 -58.61 11.39
C ALA A 397 -2.89 -59.95 10.62
N GLU A 398 -3.95 -60.18 9.84
CA GLU A 398 -4.10 -61.41 9.02
C GLU A 398 -2.99 -61.55 7.97
N LYS A 399 -2.68 -60.47 7.24
CA LYS A 399 -1.63 -60.49 6.22
C LYS A 399 -0.24 -60.62 6.81
N LYS A 400 0.00 -60.04 7.99
CA LYS A 400 1.25 -60.23 8.74
C LYS A 400 1.45 -61.68 9.14
N VAL A 401 0.42 -62.33 9.71
CA VAL A 401 0.48 -63.76 10.07
C VAL A 401 0.70 -64.63 8.84
N ALA A 402 0.04 -64.32 7.71
CA ALA A 402 0.24 -65.05 6.45
C ALA A 402 1.68 -64.89 5.93
N ALA A 403 2.26 -63.69 5.99
CA ALA A 403 3.65 -63.43 5.60
C ALA A 403 4.65 -64.18 6.51
N GLU A 404 4.45 -64.14 7.83
CA GLU A 404 5.27 -64.88 8.79
C GLU A 404 5.18 -66.40 8.55
N THR A 405 4.00 -66.91 8.22
CA THR A 405 3.78 -68.33 7.92
C THR A 405 4.49 -68.72 6.61
N ALA A 406 4.36 -67.92 5.56
CA ALA A 406 5.03 -68.16 4.29
C ALA A 406 6.56 -68.08 4.42
N ALA A 407 7.07 -67.15 5.22
CA ALA A 407 8.50 -67.04 5.52
C ALA A 407 9.03 -68.27 6.29
N LYS A 408 8.26 -68.83 7.23
CA LYS A 408 8.64 -70.06 7.94
C LYS A 408 8.72 -71.29 7.02
N ALA A 409 8.02 -71.30 5.88
CA ALA A 409 8.05 -72.40 4.93
C ALA A 409 9.35 -72.43 4.07
N LEU A 410 10.13 -71.34 4.05
CA LEU A 410 11.37 -71.24 3.30
C LEU A 410 12.43 -72.23 3.81
N ALA A 411 12.63 -72.32 5.14
CA ALA A 411 13.68 -73.14 5.74
C ALA A 411 13.50 -74.65 5.49
N PRO A 412 12.28 -75.24 5.60
CA PRO A 412 12.04 -76.61 5.15
C PRO A 412 12.31 -76.81 3.65
N ALA A 413 11.95 -75.86 2.79
CA ALA A 413 12.18 -75.95 1.34
C ALA A 413 13.67 -75.89 0.97
N GLU A 414 14.44 -75.04 1.66
CA GLU A 414 15.90 -74.98 1.55
C GLU A 414 16.56 -76.28 2.00
N THR A 415 16.10 -76.83 3.14
CA THR A 415 16.59 -78.10 3.66
C THR A 415 16.31 -79.25 2.70
N ALA A 416 15.11 -79.28 2.09
CA ALA A 416 14.72 -80.28 1.10
C ALA A 416 15.56 -80.19 -0.19
N LEU A 417 15.83 -78.97 -0.67
CA LEU A 417 16.71 -78.76 -1.83
C LEU A 417 18.14 -79.21 -1.53
N ALA A 418 18.70 -78.83 -0.37
CA ALA A 418 20.04 -79.24 0.04
C ALA A 418 20.17 -80.76 0.15
N ALA A 419 19.14 -81.44 0.70
CA ALA A 419 19.10 -82.90 0.77
C ALA A 419 19.06 -83.55 -0.63
N ALA A 420 18.25 -83.03 -1.55
CA ALA A 420 18.16 -83.52 -2.93
C ALA A 420 19.50 -83.34 -3.68
N GLN A 421 20.18 -82.20 -3.49
CA GLN A 421 21.49 -81.93 -4.09
C GLN A 421 22.57 -82.88 -3.55
N LYS A 422 22.55 -83.18 -2.24
CA LYS A 422 23.48 -84.13 -1.61
C LYS A 422 23.29 -85.56 -2.13
N LEU A 423 22.05 -85.99 -2.34
CA LEU A 423 21.73 -87.28 -2.93
C LEU A 423 22.19 -87.36 -4.39
N ALA A 424 22.01 -86.30 -5.18
CA ALA A 424 22.49 -86.23 -6.56
C ALA A 424 24.02 -86.34 -6.66
N ALA A 425 24.76 -85.72 -5.74
CA ALA A 425 26.22 -85.81 -5.68
C ALA A 425 26.74 -87.23 -5.39
N SER A 426 25.91 -88.10 -4.81
CA SER A 426 26.28 -89.46 -4.40
C SER A 426 25.92 -90.56 -5.42
N ALA A 427 25.25 -90.19 -6.53
CA ALA A 427 24.77 -91.15 -7.53
C ALA A 427 25.88 -91.65 -8.46
N LYS A 428 26.07 -92.98 -8.53
CA LYS A 428 27.18 -93.61 -9.27
C LYS A 428 26.79 -94.11 -10.67
N ASP A 429 25.58 -94.63 -10.84
CA ASP A 429 25.07 -95.15 -12.12
C ASP A 429 24.23 -94.12 -12.89
N GLU A 430 24.04 -94.35 -14.18
CA GLU A 430 23.37 -93.41 -15.08
C GLU A 430 21.87 -93.26 -14.77
N ALA A 431 21.24 -94.35 -14.31
CA ALA A 431 19.85 -94.36 -13.85
C ALA A 431 19.66 -93.54 -12.56
N GLY A 432 20.53 -93.68 -11.57
CA GLY A 432 20.51 -92.94 -10.31
C GLY A 432 20.82 -91.46 -10.51
N LYS A 433 21.72 -91.10 -11.43
CA LYS A 433 21.97 -89.70 -11.82
C LYS A 433 20.74 -89.05 -12.44
N LYS A 434 20.02 -89.75 -13.31
CA LYS A 434 18.77 -89.26 -13.92
C LYS A 434 17.65 -89.06 -12.89
N ALA A 435 17.48 -90.01 -11.98
CA ALA A 435 16.45 -89.94 -10.93
C ALA A 435 16.71 -88.82 -9.91
N THR A 436 17.97 -88.67 -9.48
CA THR A 436 18.36 -87.62 -8.52
C THR A 436 18.35 -86.22 -9.15
N ALA A 437 18.70 -86.08 -10.43
CA ALA A 437 18.55 -84.81 -11.16
C ALA A 437 17.07 -84.36 -11.24
N ALA A 438 16.14 -85.29 -11.45
CA ALA A 438 14.70 -84.99 -11.41
C ALA A 438 14.23 -84.57 -10.00
N ALA A 439 14.78 -85.18 -8.95
CA ALA A 439 14.47 -84.81 -7.56
C ALA A 439 15.01 -83.40 -7.21
N VAL A 440 16.22 -83.06 -7.65
CA VAL A 440 16.79 -81.71 -7.50
C VAL A 440 15.92 -80.69 -8.22
N LYS A 441 15.55 -80.96 -9.49
CA LYS A 441 14.65 -80.07 -10.25
C LYS A 441 13.33 -79.83 -9.50
N LYS A 442 12.69 -80.90 -9.02
CA LYS A 442 11.44 -80.80 -8.24
C LYS A 442 11.61 -79.98 -6.96
N ALA A 443 12.71 -80.16 -6.24
CA ALA A 443 13.00 -79.40 -5.01
C ALA A 443 13.32 -77.93 -5.30
N THR A 444 14.01 -77.64 -6.42
CA THR A 444 14.27 -76.27 -6.89
C THR A 444 12.96 -75.57 -7.26
N ASP A 445 12.09 -76.22 -8.03
CA ASP A 445 10.79 -75.68 -8.42
C ASP A 445 9.90 -75.45 -7.19
N ALA A 446 9.92 -76.37 -6.21
CA ALA A 446 9.20 -76.21 -4.95
C ALA A 446 9.74 -75.04 -4.12
N LYS A 447 11.06 -74.89 -4.00
CA LYS A 447 11.67 -73.74 -3.31
C LYS A 447 11.31 -72.42 -4.00
N ALA A 448 11.41 -72.36 -5.33
CA ALA A 448 11.03 -71.18 -6.10
C ALA A 448 9.56 -70.79 -5.91
N ALA A 449 8.66 -71.78 -5.80
CA ALA A 449 7.26 -71.55 -5.50
C ALA A 449 7.03 -70.99 -4.09
N VAL A 450 7.76 -71.51 -3.08
CA VAL A 450 7.69 -71.01 -1.70
C VAL A 450 8.31 -69.61 -1.58
N ASP A 451 9.44 -69.35 -2.25
CA ASP A 451 10.07 -68.03 -2.31
C ASP A 451 9.10 -66.99 -2.90
N LYS A 452 8.43 -67.34 -4.01
CA LYS A 452 7.42 -66.49 -4.62
C LYS A 452 6.23 -66.24 -3.68
N ALA A 453 5.72 -67.28 -3.04
CA ALA A 453 4.60 -67.16 -2.10
C ALA A 453 4.96 -66.28 -0.89
N ALA A 454 6.18 -66.39 -0.36
CA ALA A 454 6.68 -65.54 0.71
C ALA A 454 6.81 -64.07 0.29
N ALA A 455 7.32 -63.82 -0.93
CA ALA A 455 7.42 -62.48 -1.48
C ALA A 455 6.02 -61.84 -1.71
N ASP A 456 5.09 -62.59 -2.28
CA ASP A 456 3.71 -62.13 -2.52
C ASP A 456 2.98 -61.84 -1.19
N ALA A 457 3.16 -62.70 -0.18
CA ALA A 457 2.58 -62.49 1.15
C ALA A 457 3.18 -61.28 1.87
N THR A 458 4.49 -61.05 1.74
CA THR A 458 5.17 -59.88 2.32
C THR A 458 4.65 -58.59 1.69
N LYS A 459 4.57 -58.52 0.35
CA LYS A 459 4.01 -57.37 -0.36
C LYS A 459 2.56 -57.08 0.05
N ALA A 460 1.75 -58.14 0.25
CA ALA A 460 0.38 -58.00 0.73
C ALA A 460 0.32 -57.44 2.16
N ALA A 461 1.24 -57.82 3.05
CA ALA A 461 1.35 -57.30 4.40
C ALA A 461 1.76 -55.82 4.43
N GLU A 462 2.73 -55.41 3.61
CA GLU A 462 3.14 -54.01 3.46
C GLU A 462 2.01 -53.13 2.92
N GLY A 463 1.26 -53.64 1.93
CA GLY A 463 0.07 -52.97 1.41
C GLY A 463 -1.02 -52.78 2.48
N ALA A 464 -1.25 -53.80 3.31
CA ALA A 464 -2.21 -53.73 4.41
C ALA A 464 -1.78 -52.74 5.51
N LEU A 465 -0.49 -52.67 5.85
CA LEU A 465 0.07 -51.67 6.77
C LEU A 465 -0.14 -50.24 6.23
N SER A 466 0.14 -50.02 4.95
CA SER A 466 -0.04 -48.70 4.31
C SER A 466 -1.51 -48.27 4.32
N ALA A 467 -2.43 -49.18 3.99
CA ALA A 467 -3.87 -48.93 4.05
C ALA A 467 -4.34 -48.62 5.48
N ARG A 468 -3.78 -49.33 6.47
CA ARG A 468 -4.04 -49.05 7.88
C ARG A 468 -3.58 -47.67 8.27
N GLN A 469 -2.35 -47.26 7.94
CA GLN A 469 -1.84 -45.92 8.23
C GLN A 469 -2.71 -44.82 7.62
N ALA A 470 -3.19 -45.01 6.38
CA ALA A 470 -4.15 -44.09 5.76
C ALA A 470 -5.46 -44.01 6.57
N ALA A 471 -5.99 -45.15 7.03
CA ALA A 471 -7.20 -45.17 7.87
C ALA A 471 -7.02 -44.45 9.23
N ASP A 472 -5.82 -44.45 9.83
CA ASP A 472 -5.55 -43.65 11.04
C ASP A 472 -5.61 -42.16 10.75
N ALA A 473 -5.03 -41.72 9.62
CA ALA A 473 -5.05 -40.32 9.23
C ALA A 473 -6.49 -39.85 8.99
N GLU A 474 -7.29 -40.63 8.25
CA GLU A 474 -8.71 -40.35 8.03
C GLU A 474 -9.52 -40.35 9.35
N LEU A 475 -9.21 -41.25 10.29
CA LEU A 475 -9.86 -41.28 11.61
C LEU A 475 -9.50 -40.05 12.45
N ALA A 476 -8.22 -39.63 12.45
CA ALA A 476 -7.77 -38.43 13.15
C ALA A 476 -8.49 -37.18 12.61
N LEU A 477 -8.60 -37.07 11.28
CA LEU A 477 -9.35 -36.02 10.62
C LEU A 477 -10.85 -36.06 10.98
N ALA A 478 -11.46 -37.25 10.98
CA ALA A 478 -12.86 -37.40 11.34
C ALA A 478 -13.14 -36.96 12.79
N LYS A 479 -12.24 -37.25 13.73
CA LYS A 479 -12.33 -36.76 15.12
C LYS A 479 -12.28 -35.23 15.16
N SER A 480 -11.33 -34.62 14.47
CA SER A 480 -11.24 -33.16 14.37
C SER A 480 -12.49 -32.55 13.70
N GLY A 481 -13.10 -33.25 12.73
CA GLY A 481 -14.36 -32.83 12.10
C GLY A 481 -15.52 -32.72 13.08
N VAL A 482 -15.60 -33.61 14.08
CA VAL A 482 -16.60 -33.51 15.15
C VAL A 482 -16.33 -32.33 16.09
N GLU A 483 -15.07 -31.94 16.28
CA GLU A 483 -14.76 -30.72 17.02
C GLU A 483 -15.16 -29.47 16.23
N TYR A 484 -14.81 -29.43 14.94
CA TYR A 484 -15.18 -28.33 14.04
C TYR A 484 -16.70 -28.19 13.89
N SER A 485 -17.45 -29.29 13.90
CA SER A 485 -18.91 -29.26 13.79
C SER A 485 -19.61 -28.66 15.02
N LYS A 486 -18.90 -28.58 16.16
CA LYS A 486 -19.35 -27.92 17.39
C LYS A 486 -19.00 -26.43 17.43
N LEU A 487 -18.09 -25.98 16.58
CA LEU A 487 -17.73 -24.57 16.45
C LEU A 487 -18.65 -23.86 15.45
N SER A 488 -18.94 -22.59 15.68
CA SER A 488 -19.79 -21.78 14.80
C SER A 488 -19.21 -20.40 14.53
N GLY A 489 -19.54 -19.85 13.35
CA GLY A 489 -19.23 -18.49 12.98
C GLY A 489 -17.73 -18.17 13.07
N GLN A 490 -17.41 -17.08 13.75
CA GLN A 490 -16.05 -16.53 13.84
C GLN A 490 -15.05 -17.48 14.50
N VAL A 491 -15.38 -18.11 15.63
CA VAL A 491 -14.46 -18.99 16.38
C VAL A 491 -13.95 -20.15 15.51
N LYS A 492 -14.83 -20.70 14.68
CA LYS A 492 -14.48 -21.76 13.73
C LYS A 492 -13.47 -21.29 12.67
N ARG A 493 -13.62 -20.04 12.21
CA ARG A 493 -12.77 -19.40 11.20
C ARG A 493 -11.41 -19.03 11.77
N GLU A 494 -11.37 -18.47 12.97
CA GLU A 494 -10.13 -18.15 13.70
C GLU A 494 -9.29 -19.40 13.94
N ARG A 495 -9.89 -20.48 14.47
CA ARG A 495 -9.19 -21.75 14.65
C ARG A 495 -8.58 -22.26 13.36
N LEU A 496 -9.30 -22.17 12.23
CA LEU A 496 -8.75 -22.56 10.94
C LEU A 496 -7.55 -21.69 10.55
N VAL A 497 -7.65 -20.38 10.70
CA VAL A 497 -6.55 -19.45 10.37
C VAL A 497 -5.33 -19.76 11.22
N ASP A 498 -5.48 -19.98 12.52
CA ASP A 498 -4.38 -20.37 13.41
C ASP A 498 -3.74 -21.70 12.97
N GLU A 499 -4.54 -22.70 12.61
CA GLU A 499 -4.03 -23.97 12.06
C GLU A 499 -3.24 -23.75 10.76
N LEU A 500 -3.73 -22.89 9.85
CA LEU A 500 -3.06 -22.59 8.58
C LEU A 500 -1.76 -21.80 8.76
N LEU A 501 -1.70 -20.86 9.71
CA LEU A 501 -0.49 -20.10 10.00
C LEU A 501 0.65 -20.98 10.53
N ASN A 502 0.32 -22.10 11.18
CA ASN A 502 1.30 -23.07 11.69
C ASN A 502 1.73 -24.13 10.67
N ARG A 503 1.25 -24.04 9.42
CA ARG A 503 1.63 -24.98 8.36
C ARG A 503 2.98 -24.63 7.74
N LYS A 504 3.71 -25.65 7.29
CA LYS A 504 4.95 -25.45 6.52
C LYS A 504 4.69 -24.65 5.24
N GLU A 505 3.52 -24.82 4.62
CA GLU A 505 3.15 -24.16 3.37
C GLU A 505 3.00 -22.65 3.56
N PHE A 506 2.59 -22.19 4.75
CA PHE A 506 2.61 -20.77 5.10
C PHE A 506 4.03 -20.22 5.02
N VAL A 507 4.98 -20.88 5.69
CA VAL A 507 6.40 -20.47 5.67
C VAL A 507 6.93 -20.47 4.24
N GLU A 508 6.73 -21.55 3.48
CA GLU A 508 7.20 -21.67 2.10
C GLU A 508 6.65 -20.53 1.21
N MET A 509 5.35 -20.24 1.30
CA MET A 509 4.70 -19.20 0.50
C MET A 509 5.20 -17.80 0.86
N TRP A 510 5.33 -17.49 2.15
CA TRP A 510 5.77 -16.17 2.60
C TRP A 510 7.26 -15.93 2.39
N VAL A 511 8.09 -16.97 2.57
CA VAL A 511 9.51 -16.93 2.20
C VAL A 511 9.67 -16.67 0.70
N MET A 512 8.86 -17.30 -0.16
CA MET A 512 8.88 -17.04 -1.60
C MET A 512 8.56 -15.56 -1.92
N LYS A 513 7.46 -15.03 -1.36
CA LYS A 513 7.06 -13.62 -1.57
C LYS A 513 8.15 -12.64 -1.13
N TRP A 514 8.69 -12.85 0.07
CA TRP A 514 9.76 -12.00 0.61
C TRP A 514 11.08 -12.19 -0.14
N ALA A 515 11.42 -13.40 -0.58
CA ALA A 515 12.62 -13.65 -1.36
C ALA A 515 12.62 -12.86 -2.67
N GLU A 516 11.47 -12.71 -3.33
CA GLU A 516 11.38 -11.85 -4.53
C GLU A 516 11.61 -10.38 -4.19
N LEU A 517 10.94 -9.86 -3.16
CA LEU A 517 11.08 -8.46 -2.71
C LEU A 517 12.52 -8.14 -2.26
N LEU A 518 13.15 -9.08 -1.56
CA LEU A 518 14.53 -8.99 -1.09
C LEU A 518 15.56 -9.39 -2.16
N THR A 519 15.08 -9.69 -3.37
CA THR A 519 15.88 -10.04 -4.54
C THR A 519 16.82 -11.22 -4.32
N ILE A 520 16.43 -12.24 -3.57
CA ILE A 520 17.23 -13.46 -3.34
C ILE A 520 17.32 -14.27 -4.63
N ARG A 521 18.35 -14.00 -5.43
CA ARG A 521 18.59 -14.63 -6.74
C ARG A 521 20.08 -14.75 -7.00
N THR A 522 20.46 -15.75 -7.79
CA THR A 522 21.83 -15.91 -8.29
C THR A 522 22.05 -15.06 -9.54
N THR A 523 23.26 -14.54 -9.72
CA THR A 523 23.67 -13.79 -10.92
C THR A 523 25.03 -14.29 -11.41
N GLN A 524 25.58 -13.71 -12.49
CA GLN A 524 26.96 -14.04 -12.88
C GLN A 524 27.98 -13.65 -11.80
N GLN A 525 27.65 -12.64 -10.99
CA GLN A 525 28.50 -12.09 -9.93
C GLN A 525 28.22 -12.74 -8.56
N VAL A 526 27.03 -13.33 -8.37
CA VAL A 526 26.58 -13.89 -7.10
C VAL A 526 26.27 -15.38 -7.23
N SER A 527 27.11 -16.19 -6.59
CA SER A 527 27.00 -17.65 -6.61
C SER A 527 25.81 -18.18 -5.78
N TYR A 528 25.45 -19.44 -6.06
CA TYR A 528 24.33 -20.14 -5.40
C TYR A 528 24.48 -20.29 -3.89
N LYS A 529 25.68 -20.64 -3.40
CA LYS A 529 25.87 -21.04 -1.99
C LYS A 529 25.61 -19.89 -0.99
N PRO A 530 26.09 -18.65 -1.19
CA PRO A 530 25.72 -17.51 -0.35
C PRO A 530 24.21 -17.19 -0.42
N MET A 531 23.60 -17.27 -1.60
CA MET A 531 22.16 -17.01 -1.76
C MET A 531 21.30 -18.07 -1.09
N LEU A 532 21.70 -19.34 -1.10
CA LEU A 532 21.04 -20.40 -0.32
C LEU A 532 21.11 -20.11 1.19
N ARG A 533 22.23 -19.60 1.70
CA ARG A 533 22.33 -19.19 3.11
C ARG A 533 21.41 -18.02 3.42
N TYR A 534 21.30 -17.06 2.52
CA TYR A 534 20.40 -15.92 2.67
C TYR A 534 18.92 -16.34 2.65
N TYR A 535 18.56 -17.25 1.74
CA TYR A 535 17.24 -17.87 1.73
C TYR A 535 16.93 -18.61 3.03
N ASN A 536 17.87 -19.42 3.53
CA ASN A 536 17.69 -20.15 4.79
C ASN A 536 17.54 -19.21 5.99
N TRP A 537 18.30 -18.12 6.03
CA TRP A 537 18.13 -17.08 7.04
C TRP A 537 16.71 -16.50 7.01
N LEU A 538 16.19 -16.14 5.84
CA LEU A 538 14.82 -15.64 5.71
C LEU A 538 13.79 -16.69 6.13
N ASN A 539 13.99 -17.95 5.74
CA ASN A 539 13.16 -19.08 6.13
C ASN A 539 13.09 -19.22 7.65
N GLU A 540 14.24 -19.23 8.32
CA GLU A 540 14.30 -19.28 9.78
C GLU A 540 13.56 -18.11 10.44
N ARG A 541 13.66 -16.89 9.92
CA ARG A 541 12.97 -15.72 10.49
C ARG A 541 11.45 -15.84 10.38
N ILE A 542 10.95 -16.24 9.21
CA ILE A 542 9.51 -16.42 8.98
C ILE A 542 8.98 -17.62 9.78
N ALA A 543 9.70 -18.74 9.78
CA ALA A 543 9.31 -19.95 10.52
C ALA A 543 9.23 -19.72 12.04
N ASN A 544 10.10 -18.86 12.59
CA ASN A 544 10.11 -18.53 14.01
C ASN A 544 9.25 -17.29 14.36
N ASN A 545 8.44 -16.79 13.41
CA ASN A 545 7.59 -15.61 13.59
C ASN A 545 8.34 -14.39 14.16
N VAL A 546 9.55 -14.13 13.63
CA VAL A 546 10.34 -12.96 14.06
C VAL A 546 9.65 -11.67 13.61
N PRO A 547 9.52 -10.65 14.49
CA PRO A 547 8.92 -9.37 14.12
C PRO A 547 9.62 -8.70 12.93
N ILE A 548 8.84 -8.09 12.03
CA ILE A 548 9.34 -7.49 10.79
C ILE A 548 10.33 -6.34 11.07
N ASP A 549 10.12 -5.56 12.12
CA ASP A 549 11.03 -4.50 12.54
C ASP A 549 12.40 -5.04 12.95
N VAL A 550 12.42 -6.18 13.66
CA VAL A 550 13.66 -6.90 14.02
C VAL A 550 14.34 -7.45 12.76
N MET A 551 13.59 -8.09 11.86
CA MET A 551 14.14 -8.57 10.58
C MET A 551 14.76 -7.42 9.77
N CYS A 552 14.11 -6.25 9.74
CA CYS A 552 14.59 -5.07 9.04
C CYS A 552 15.89 -4.53 9.67
N GLN A 553 15.96 -4.44 11.00
CA GLN A 553 17.18 -4.03 11.71
C GLN A 553 18.34 -5.00 11.48
N GLU A 554 18.09 -6.30 11.55
CA GLU A 554 19.11 -7.33 11.27
C GLU A 554 19.60 -7.24 9.82
N LEU A 555 18.71 -7.03 8.86
CA LEU A 555 19.03 -6.98 7.44
C LEU A 555 19.81 -5.71 7.08
N LEU A 556 19.28 -4.54 7.44
CA LEU A 556 19.88 -3.25 7.07
C LEU A 556 21.10 -2.91 7.93
N GLY A 557 21.20 -3.46 9.14
CA GLY A 557 22.38 -3.36 10.00
C GLY A 557 23.45 -4.43 9.71
N ALA A 558 23.20 -5.34 8.76
CA ALA A 558 24.10 -6.46 8.50
C ALA A 558 25.48 -6.00 8.04
N ASN A 559 26.53 -6.55 8.66
CA ASN A 559 27.92 -6.33 8.28
C ASN A 559 28.73 -7.65 8.34
N GLY A 560 29.95 -7.60 7.80
CA GLY A 560 30.86 -8.74 7.75
C GLY A 560 30.71 -9.62 6.50
N GLY A 561 31.31 -10.82 6.53
CA GLY A 561 31.34 -11.73 5.39
C GLY A 561 30.01 -12.44 5.13
N THR A 562 29.65 -12.63 3.87
CA THR A 562 28.37 -13.22 3.40
C THR A 562 28.13 -14.68 3.81
N PHE A 563 29.17 -15.40 4.22
CA PHE A 563 29.06 -16.75 4.78
C PHE A 563 28.87 -16.76 6.30
N ALA A 564 29.38 -15.73 6.99
CA ALA A 564 29.32 -15.59 8.43
C ALA A 564 28.02 -14.89 8.88
N ASN A 565 27.60 -13.87 8.13
CA ASN A 565 26.34 -13.19 8.30
C ASN A 565 25.56 -13.28 6.98
N ALA A 566 24.52 -14.12 6.94
CA ALA A 566 23.77 -14.36 5.72
C ALA A 566 22.99 -13.13 5.22
N ALA A 567 22.60 -12.23 6.12
CA ALA A 567 21.84 -11.02 5.77
C ALA A 567 22.65 -10.02 4.92
N THR A 568 23.99 -10.05 4.99
CA THR A 568 24.84 -9.15 4.16
C THR A 568 24.75 -9.46 2.67
N ASN A 569 24.20 -10.61 2.29
CA ASN A 569 23.91 -10.95 0.90
C ASN A 569 22.88 -10.01 0.25
N TYR A 570 22.09 -9.27 1.03
CA TYR A 570 21.20 -8.23 0.50
C TYR A 570 21.93 -7.21 -0.37
N TYR A 571 23.16 -6.84 0.01
CA TYR A 571 23.98 -5.85 -0.69
C TYR A 571 24.82 -6.43 -1.85
N GLN A 572 24.74 -7.74 -2.11
CA GLN A 572 25.54 -8.38 -3.16
C GLN A 572 24.90 -8.28 -4.54
N ASN A 573 23.56 -8.30 -4.60
CA ASN A 573 22.84 -8.23 -5.87
C ASN A 573 22.76 -6.82 -6.46
N GLU A 574 22.88 -5.79 -5.62
CA GLU A 574 23.02 -4.41 -6.04
C GLU A 574 24.02 -3.71 -5.12
N THR A 575 25.14 -3.26 -5.68
CA THR A 575 26.23 -2.62 -4.93
C THR A 575 26.22 -1.10 -5.06
N ASN A 576 25.40 -0.55 -5.96
CA ASN A 576 25.25 0.90 -6.10
C ASN A 576 24.41 1.45 -4.95
N THR A 577 24.99 2.33 -4.15
CA THR A 577 24.36 2.92 -2.96
C THR A 577 23.04 3.64 -3.24
N LEU A 578 22.91 4.29 -4.40
CA LEU A 578 21.66 4.97 -4.78
C LEU A 578 20.57 3.93 -5.01
N LYS A 579 20.83 2.93 -5.86
CA LYS A 579 19.84 1.88 -6.17
C LYS A 579 19.47 1.03 -4.96
N VAL A 580 20.42 0.74 -4.07
CA VAL A 580 20.12 0.10 -2.79
C VAL A 580 19.17 0.97 -1.97
N SER A 581 19.42 2.28 -1.89
CA SER A 581 18.54 3.21 -1.16
C SER A 581 17.12 3.26 -1.77
N GLU A 582 17.01 3.22 -3.10
CA GLU A 582 15.73 3.13 -3.81
C GLU A 582 15.00 1.82 -3.47
N ASN A 583 15.70 0.68 -3.53
CA ASN A 583 15.14 -0.63 -3.19
C ASN A 583 14.67 -0.69 -1.74
N VAL A 584 15.46 -0.16 -0.80
CA VAL A 584 15.12 -0.10 0.63
C VAL A 584 13.86 0.76 0.83
N ALA A 585 13.81 1.96 0.23
CA ALA A 585 12.64 2.83 0.31
C ALA A 585 11.40 2.16 -0.28
N GLN A 586 11.54 1.43 -1.39
CA GLN A 586 10.41 0.74 -2.02
C GLN A 586 9.91 -0.44 -1.18
N VAL A 587 10.81 -1.29 -0.68
CA VAL A 587 10.45 -2.52 0.04
C VAL A 587 9.93 -2.22 1.45
N PHE A 588 10.62 -1.35 2.21
CA PHE A 588 10.34 -1.15 3.63
C PHE A 588 9.54 0.12 3.94
N MET A 589 9.54 1.11 3.04
CA MET A 589 8.79 2.36 3.23
C MET A 589 7.61 2.50 2.26
N GLY A 590 7.51 1.65 1.23
CA GLY A 590 6.49 1.77 0.19
C GLY A 590 6.66 2.99 -0.71
N ILE A 591 7.85 3.60 -0.72
CA ILE A 591 8.14 4.83 -1.46
C ILE A 591 8.99 4.50 -2.69
N ARG A 592 8.55 4.94 -3.88
CA ARG A 592 9.37 4.87 -5.09
C ARG A 592 10.25 6.10 -5.20
N LEU A 593 11.49 5.99 -4.71
CA LEU A 593 12.54 6.93 -5.07
C LEU A 593 13.06 6.48 -6.44
N GLN A 594 12.70 7.18 -7.51
CA GLN A 594 13.33 6.99 -8.82
C GLN A 594 14.24 8.19 -9.05
N CYS A 595 15.54 8.02 -8.86
CA CYS A 595 16.54 8.99 -9.30
C CYS A 595 16.70 8.85 -10.82
N THR A 596 15.97 9.67 -11.58
CA THR A 596 16.15 9.81 -13.05
C THR A 596 17.43 10.55 -13.41
#